data_AF-A0A7E4W5J5-F1
#
_entry.id   AF-A0A7E4W5J5-F1
#
_cell.length_a   1.000
_cell.length_b   1.000
_cell.length_c   1.000
_cell.angle_alpha   90.00
_cell.angle_beta   90.00
_cell.angle_gamma   90.00
#
_symmetry.space_group_name_H-M   'P 1'
#
loop_
_entity.id
_entity.type
_entity.pdbx_description
1 polymer ?
#
loop_
_entity_poly.entity_id
_entity_poly.type
_entity_poly.pdbx_seq_one_letter_code
_entity_poly.pdbx_strand_id
1 'polypeptide(L)'
;MDLINQFREGFAKAVQLASDNHVFTDFPDCSILGNTDKISIKLKDPLLHNANQFTPQSAAMAIKLLIRDENNRKATIMSAELELGNGLIVRSTAGRPIMIIRTRNNDPSSLGKLMHPAPASLYKIQRENTQMGTNFIVVRGQGKEPVMRVEKVFASIYPIGKAIGLIGSNCVYWFKRMDGTVLGYIRPKLVVSSNTLIVKFTSTNHDVQIRTAMVGVGLLLAVTEAYPQVRPMLIEALQNIP
;
A
#
# COMPACT_ATOMS: atom_id res chain seq x y z
N MET A 1 24.04 -29.14 11.42
CA MET A 1 23.48 -28.30 10.36
C MET A 1 22.24 -29.01 9.85
N ASP A 2 21.07 -28.43 10.07
CA ASP A 2 19.79 -29.11 9.89
C ASP A 2 19.37 -29.24 8.44
N LEU A 3 18.96 -30.46 8.06
CA LEU A 3 18.38 -30.84 6.77
C LEU A 3 17.25 -29.89 6.33
N ILE A 4 16.50 -29.35 7.31
CA ILE A 4 15.40 -28.42 7.12
C ILE A 4 15.86 -27.08 6.53
N ASN A 5 17.04 -26.59 6.93
CA ASN A 5 17.60 -25.35 6.40
C ASN A 5 18.09 -25.53 4.95
N GLN A 6 18.66 -26.68 4.63
CA GLN A 6 19.01 -27.03 3.24
C GLN A 6 17.77 -27.16 2.34
N PHE A 7 16.68 -27.73 2.85
CA PHE A 7 15.41 -27.80 2.10
C PHE A 7 14.77 -26.41 1.91
N ARG A 8 14.76 -25.55 2.94
CA ARG A 8 14.27 -24.16 2.83
C ARG A 8 15.09 -23.36 1.82
N GLU A 9 16.41 -23.47 1.87
CA GLU A 9 17.31 -22.80 0.91
C GLU A 9 17.16 -23.35 -0.51
N GLY A 10 17.02 -24.68 -0.66
CA GLY A 10 16.78 -25.33 -1.94
C GLY A 10 15.45 -24.93 -2.57
N PHE A 11 14.39 -24.85 -1.76
CA PHE A 11 13.07 -24.40 -2.22
C PHE A 11 13.06 -22.91 -2.55
N ALA A 12 13.70 -22.06 -1.73
CA ALA A 12 13.86 -20.63 -2.03
C ALA A 12 14.63 -20.42 -3.34
N LYS A 13 15.72 -21.17 -3.56
CA LYS A 13 16.47 -21.14 -4.83
C LYS A 13 15.65 -21.65 -6.01
N ALA A 14 14.86 -22.71 -5.84
CA ALA A 14 14.01 -23.25 -6.90
C ALA A 14 12.85 -22.31 -7.26
N VAL A 15 12.21 -21.68 -6.28
CA VAL A 15 11.19 -20.63 -6.49
C VAL A 15 11.81 -19.40 -7.15
N GLN A 16 13.03 -19.03 -6.76
CA GLN A 16 13.76 -17.94 -7.37
C GLN A 16 14.13 -18.26 -8.83
N LEU A 17 14.64 -19.46 -9.13
CA LEU A 17 14.89 -19.93 -10.49
C LEU A 17 13.63 -20.03 -11.35
N ALA A 18 12.52 -20.48 -10.78
CA ALA A 18 11.22 -20.52 -11.47
C ALA A 18 10.65 -19.11 -11.69
N SER A 19 10.88 -18.19 -10.75
CA SER A 19 10.54 -16.77 -10.87
C SER A 19 11.45 -16.02 -11.85
N ASP A 20 12.71 -16.42 -11.99
CA ASP A 20 13.65 -15.80 -12.93
C ASP A 20 13.28 -16.13 -14.39
N ASN A 21 12.57 -17.24 -14.63
CA ASN A 21 12.05 -17.64 -15.95
C ASN A 21 10.66 -17.05 -16.29
N HIS A 22 9.97 -16.40 -15.34
CA HIS A 22 8.72 -15.68 -15.58
C HIS A 22 8.86 -14.25 -15.06
N VAL A 23 9.26 -13.33 -15.94
CA VAL A 23 9.35 -11.91 -15.61
C VAL A 23 7.93 -11.34 -15.48
N PHE A 24 7.41 -11.28 -14.25
CA PHE A 24 6.16 -10.58 -13.99
C PHE A 24 6.38 -9.07 -14.13
N THR A 25 5.65 -8.45 -15.06
CA THR A 25 5.70 -7.00 -15.31
C THR A 25 4.52 -6.24 -14.70
N ASP A 26 3.43 -6.96 -14.41
CA ASP A 26 2.10 -6.41 -14.18
C ASP A 26 1.38 -7.12 -13.03
N PHE A 27 0.48 -6.40 -12.37
CA PHE A 27 -0.42 -6.97 -11.36
C PHE A 27 -1.60 -7.71 -12.03
N PRO A 28 -2.00 -8.88 -11.51
CA PRO A 28 -3.18 -9.61 -11.97
C PRO A 28 -4.49 -8.99 -11.45
N ASP A 29 -5.62 -9.34 -12.07
CA ASP A 29 -6.99 -9.09 -11.55
C ASP A 29 -7.32 -7.65 -11.14
N CYS A 30 -6.72 -6.65 -11.79
CA CYS A 30 -6.86 -5.23 -11.43
C CYS A 30 -7.78 -4.40 -12.37
N SER A 31 -8.40 -5.02 -13.39
CA SER A 31 -9.20 -4.35 -14.43
C SER A 31 -10.31 -3.43 -13.90
N ILE A 32 -10.87 -3.73 -12.73
CA ILE A 32 -11.90 -2.92 -12.07
C ILE A 32 -11.46 -1.47 -11.83
N LEU A 33 -10.15 -1.23 -11.66
CA LEU A 33 -9.60 0.11 -11.47
C LEU A 33 -9.62 0.94 -12.75
N GLY A 34 -9.72 0.34 -13.93
CA GLY A 34 -9.84 1.07 -15.20
C GLY A 34 -11.08 1.95 -15.27
N ASN A 35 -12.16 1.53 -14.60
CA ASN A 35 -13.46 2.22 -14.59
C ASN A 35 -13.78 2.92 -13.27
N THR A 36 -12.87 2.86 -12.29
CA THR A 36 -13.09 3.44 -10.96
C THR A 36 -12.33 4.75 -10.83
N ASP A 37 -13.03 5.88 -10.72
CA ASP A 37 -12.39 7.21 -10.64
C ASP A 37 -12.00 7.63 -9.22
N LYS A 38 -12.67 7.07 -8.21
CA LYS A 38 -12.52 7.49 -6.83
C LYS A 38 -12.75 6.33 -5.88
N ILE A 39 -11.73 5.99 -5.11
CA ILE A 39 -11.81 4.96 -4.08
C ILE A 39 -11.64 5.54 -2.68
N SER A 40 -12.14 4.83 -1.68
CA SER A 40 -11.77 5.03 -0.28
C SER A 40 -11.04 3.83 0.30
N ILE A 41 -10.06 4.11 1.17
CA ILE A 41 -9.32 3.14 1.96
C ILE A 41 -9.72 3.34 3.41
N LYS A 42 -10.29 2.31 4.04
CA LYS A 42 -10.77 2.37 5.42
C LYS A 42 -10.47 1.07 6.17
N LEU A 43 -10.03 1.17 7.42
CA LEU A 43 -9.95 0.02 8.33
C LEU A 43 -11.36 -0.53 8.62
N LYS A 44 -11.56 -1.85 8.43
CA LYS A 44 -12.85 -2.52 8.63
C LYS A 44 -13.34 -2.36 10.06
N ASP A 45 -12.47 -2.65 11.02
CA ASP A 45 -12.75 -2.50 12.44
C ASP A 45 -11.89 -1.37 13.03
N PRO A 46 -12.47 -0.17 13.23
CA PRO A 46 -11.76 0.93 13.86
C PRO A 46 -11.54 0.74 15.37
N LEU A 47 -12.20 -0.21 16.04
CA LEU A 47 -12.02 -0.45 17.49
C LEU A 47 -10.71 -1.19 17.82
N LEU A 48 -9.98 -1.69 16.82
CA LEU A 48 -8.56 -2.08 16.90
C LEU A 48 -7.62 -0.93 17.34
N HIS A 49 -8.14 0.27 17.64
CA HIS A 49 -7.37 1.38 18.20
C HIS A 49 -6.74 1.06 19.57
N ASN A 50 -7.23 0.04 20.29
CA ASN A 50 -6.62 -0.44 21.51
C ASN A 50 -5.54 -1.50 21.22
N ALA A 51 -4.46 -1.07 20.55
CA ALA A 51 -3.32 -1.91 20.19
C ALA A 51 -2.65 -2.63 21.38
N ASN A 52 -2.94 -2.21 22.62
CA ASN A 52 -2.40 -2.80 23.84
C ASN A 52 -3.03 -4.16 24.22
N GLN A 53 -4.09 -4.61 23.53
CA GLN A 53 -4.80 -5.85 23.88
C GLN A 53 -4.56 -7.02 22.92
N PHE A 54 -3.81 -6.84 21.85
CA PHE A 54 -3.59 -7.90 20.86
C PHE A 54 -2.18 -8.45 20.94
N THR A 55 -2.07 -9.77 21.02
CA THR A 55 -0.81 -10.45 20.73
C THR A 55 -0.49 -10.30 19.23
N PRO A 56 0.79 -10.35 18.82
CA PRO A 56 1.18 -10.18 17.42
C PRO A 56 0.45 -11.11 16.44
N GLN A 57 0.17 -12.34 16.89
CA GLN A 57 -0.55 -13.36 16.14
C GLN A 57 -2.06 -13.07 16.01
N SER A 58 -2.69 -12.48 17.03
CA SER A 58 -4.11 -12.10 17.00
C SER A 58 -4.34 -10.76 16.29
N ALA A 59 -3.38 -9.84 16.33
CA ALA A 59 -3.38 -8.58 15.58
C ALA A 59 -3.29 -8.81 14.06
N ALA A 60 -2.44 -9.74 13.61
CA ALA A 60 -2.29 -10.09 12.19
C ALA A 60 -3.62 -10.57 11.58
N MET A 61 -4.38 -11.41 12.29
CA MET A 61 -5.68 -11.91 11.82
C MET A 61 -6.80 -10.86 11.81
N ALA A 62 -6.61 -9.71 12.48
CA ALA A 62 -7.67 -8.72 12.67
C ALA A 62 -7.56 -7.50 11.72
N ILE A 63 -6.38 -7.21 11.16
CA ILE A 63 -6.18 -6.03 10.32
C ILE A 63 -6.68 -6.29 8.90
N LYS A 64 -7.85 -5.72 8.61
CA LYS A 64 -8.45 -5.69 7.27
C LYS A 64 -8.75 -4.25 6.85
N LEU A 65 -8.11 -3.80 5.78
CA LEU A 65 -8.42 -2.55 5.09
C LEU A 65 -9.37 -2.85 3.92
N LEU A 66 -10.41 -2.04 3.79
CA LEU A 66 -11.39 -2.11 2.71
C LEU A 66 -11.09 -1.02 1.70
N ILE A 67 -11.03 -1.41 0.42
CA ILE A 67 -10.93 -0.51 -0.72
C ILE A 67 -12.29 -0.47 -1.41
N ARG A 68 -12.94 0.69 -1.39
CA ARG A 68 -14.32 0.86 -1.83
C ARG A 68 -14.44 1.87 -2.96
N ASP A 69 -15.27 1.59 -3.95
CA ASP A 69 -15.62 2.54 -5.00
C ASP A 69 -16.62 3.57 -4.46
N GLU A 70 -16.17 4.81 -4.29
CA GLU A 70 -16.99 5.87 -3.72
C GLU A 70 -18.10 6.38 -4.66
N ASN A 71 -18.02 6.07 -5.95
CA ASN A 71 -19.05 6.43 -6.92
C ASN A 71 -20.07 5.30 -7.10
N ASN A 72 -19.65 4.04 -6.91
CA ASN A 72 -20.54 2.88 -6.97
C ASN A 72 -21.02 2.44 -5.58
N ARG A 73 -21.86 3.26 -4.93
CA ARG A 73 -22.50 2.96 -3.63
C ARG A 73 -21.53 2.52 -2.52
N LYS A 74 -20.25 2.89 -2.58
CA LYS A 74 -19.20 2.45 -1.64
C LYS A 74 -19.03 0.93 -1.62
N ALA A 75 -19.28 0.25 -2.75
CA ALA A 75 -19.05 -1.18 -2.90
C ALA A 75 -17.57 -1.50 -2.69
N THR A 76 -17.27 -2.55 -1.92
CA THR A 76 -15.89 -3.02 -1.74
C THR A 76 -15.44 -3.68 -3.03
N ILE A 77 -14.36 -3.16 -3.62
CA ILE A 77 -13.78 -3.67 -4.87
C ILE A 77 -12.49 -4.46 -4.63
N MET A 78 -11.80 -4.18 -3.52
CA MET A 78 -10.63 -4.93 -3.06
C MET A 78 -10.57 -4.89 -1.53
N SER A 79 -9.82 -5.81 -0.93
CA SER A 79 -9.46 -5.73 0.49
C SER A 79 -7.98 -6.03 0.68
N ALA A 80 -7.36 -5.39 1.66
CA ALA A 80 -5.99 -5.69 2.07
C ALA A 80 -6.01 -6.28 3.47
N GLU A 81 -5.40 -7.44 3.65
CA GLU A 81 -5.35 -8.18 4.91
C GLU A 81 -3.89 -8.40 5.30
N LEU A 82 -3.59 -8.28 6.60
CA LEU A 82 -2.26 -8.56 7.11
C LEU A 82 -2.05 -10.08 7.22
N GLU A 83 -1.00 -10.60 6.60
CA GLU A 83 -0.60 -12.00 6.71
C GLU A 83 0.85 -12.10 7.25
N LEU A 84 1.04 -12.98 8.23
CA LEU A 84 2.35 -13.26 8.83
C LEU A 84 3.34 -13.75 7.75
N GLY A 85 4.57 -13.25 7.80
CA GLY A 85 5.63 -13.52 6.82
C GLY A 85 5.45 -12.87 5.43
N ASN A 86 4.23 -12.44 5.08
CA ASN A 86 3.91 -11.94 3.74
C ASN A 86 3.73 -10.42 3.67
N GLY A 87 3.20 -9.80 4.73
CA GLY A 87 2.83 -8.38 4.75
C GLY A 87 1.35 -8.19 4.45
N LEU A 88 0.97 -7.08 3.82
CA LEU A 88 -0.42 -6.82 3.43
C LEU A 88 -0.72 -7.47 2.07
N ILE A 89 -1.59 -8.47 2.06
CA ILE A 89 -2.08 -9.09 0.83
C ILE A 89 -3.35 -8.38 0.37
N VAL A 90 -3.28 -7.78 -0.81
CA VAL A 90 -4.43 -7.18 -1.49
C VAL A 90 -5.12 -8.25 -2.32
N ARG A 91 -6.42 -8.44 -2.10
CA ARG A 91 -7.26 -9.42 -2.78
C ARG A 91 -8.40 -8.72 -3.54
N SER A 92 -8.78 -9.30 -4.67
CA SER A 92 -10.00 -8.94 -5.41
C SER A 92 -11.26 -9.33 -4.62
N THR A 93 -12.43 -8.91 -5.09
CA THR A 93 -13.73 -9.36 -4.55
C THR A 93 -13.91 -10.87 -4.63
N ALA A 94 -13.24 -11.54 -5.59
CA ALA A 94 -13.22 -13.00 -5.73
C ALA A 94 -12.20 -13.69 -4.81
N GLY A 95 -11.48 -12.94 -3.96
CA GLY A 95 -10.50 -13.47 -3.02
C GLY A 95 -9.12 -13.77 -3.62
N ARG A 96 -8.92 -13.55 -4.92
CA ARG A 96 -7.65 -13.78 -5.61
C ARG A 96 -6.63 -12.70 -5.24
N PRO A 97 -5.37 -13.05 -4.92
CA PRO A 97 -4.35 -12.07 -4.60
C PRO A 97 -3.98 -11.25 -5.85
N ILE A 98 -3.98 -9.93 -5.70
CA ILE A 98 -3.59 -8.94 -6.73
C ILE A 98 -2.16 -8.46 -6.47
N MET A 99 -1.82 -8.20 -5.22
CA MET A 99 -0.57 -7.54 -4.85
C MET A 99 -0.22 -7.88 -3.40
N ILE A 100 1.08 -7.98 -3.13
CA ILE A 100 1.62 -8.06 -1.77
C ILE A 100 2.36 -6.76 -1.48
N ILE A 101 2.03 -6.11 -0.37
CA ILE A 101 2.64 -4.88 0.09
C ILE A 101 3.51 -5.18 1.30
N ARG A 102 4.78 -4.78 1.24
CA ARG A 102 5.71 -4.88 2.37
C ARG A 102 6.26 -3.52 2.72
N THR A 103 6.29 -3.18 4.01
CA THR A 103 7.00 -2.01 4.51
C THR A 103 8.52 -2.21 4.46
N ARG A 104 9.27 -1.12 4.67
CA ARG A 104 10.72 -1.18 4.84
C ARG A 104 11.10 -2.23 5.89
N ASN A 105 12.07 -3.09 5.55
CA ASN A 105 12.63 -4.01 6.54
C ASN A 105 13.78 -3.32 7.29
N ASN A 106 14.77 -2.75 6.57
CA ASN A 106 15.95 -2.09 7.18
C ASN A 106 16.47 -0.85 6.42
N ASP A 107 15.81 -0.41 5.34
CA ASP A 107 16.25 0.73 4.53
C ASP A 107 15.52 2.02 4.94
N PRO A 108 16.22 3.02 5.53
CA PRO A 108 15.60 4.28 5.94
C PRO A 108 15.15 5.13 4.74
N SER A 109 15.72 4.89 3.57
CA SER A 109 15.35 5.54 2.32
C SER A 109 14.14 4.89 1.64
N SER A 110 13.64 3.76 2.13
CA SER A 110 12.46 3.09 1.57
C SER A 110 11.21 3.30 2.43
N LEU A 111 10.07 3.55 1.77
CA LEU A 111 8.76 3.44 2.41
C LEU A 111 8.28 1.97 2.42
N GLY A 112 8.54 1.26 1.33
CA GLY A 112 8.13 -0.13 1.13
C GLY A 112 8.28 -0.57 -0.32
N LYS A 113 7.66 -1.71 -0.65
CA LYS A 113 7.62 -2.28 -1.99
C LYS A 113 6.26 -2.90 -2.30
N LEU A 114 5.90 -2.89 -3.57
CA LEU A 114 4.72 -3.56 -4.13
C LEU A 114 5.21 -4.77 -4.93
N MET A 115 4.66 -5.93 -4.62
CA MET A 115 5.08 -7.21 -5.17
C MET A 115 3.92 -7.89 -5.88
N HIS A 116 4.23 -8.62 -6.94
CA HIS A 116 3.36 -9.59 -7.55
C HIS A 116 3.08 -10.75 -6.56
N PRO A 117 1.90 -11.40 -6.62
CA PRO A 117 1.58 -12.55 -5.78
C PRO A 117 2.56 -13.72 -5.91
N ALA A 118 3.15 -13.91 -7.10
CA ALA A 118 4.22 -14.88 -7.34
C ALA A 118 5.59 -14.25 -7.02
N PRO A 119 6.01 -14.19 -5.74
CA PRO A 119 6.98 -13.32 -5.04
C PRO A 119 7.92 -12.33 -5.77
N ALA A 120 7.51 -11.69 -6.87
CA ALA A 120 8.34 -10.77 -7.65
C ALA A 120 8.11 -9.32 -7.25
N SER A 121 9.18 -8.53 -7.04
CA SER A 121 9.04 -7.11 -6.72
C SER A 121 8.79 -6.29 -7.99
N LEU A 122 7.59 -5.71 -8.12
CA LEU A 122 7.23 -4.88 -9.27
C LEU A 122 7.63 -3.41 -9.06
N TYR A 123 7.44 -2.88 -7.85
CA TYR A 123 7.76 -1.49 -7.53
C TYR A 123 8.43 -1.35 -6.17
N LYS A 124 9.39 -0.42 -6.07
CA LYS A 124 9.99 0.05 -4.82
C LYS A 124 9.60 1.50 -4.62
N ILE A 125 9.19 1.84 -3.40
CA ILE A 125 8.87 3.22 -3.03
C ILE A 125 10.03 3.75 -2.21
N GLN A 126 10.76 4.71 -2.77
CA GLN A 126 11.93 5.33 -2.17
C GLN A 126 11.60 6.76 -1.77
N ARG A 127 12.22 7.25 -0.72
CA ARG A 127 12.19 8.66 -0.32
C ARG A 127 13.05 9.44 -1.28
N GLU A 128 12.49 10.53 -1.77
CA GLU A 128 13.25 11.50 -2.53
C GLU A 128 13.96 12.41 -1.53
N ASN A 129 15.30 12.52 -1.62
CA ASN A 129 16.08 13.42 -0.78
C ASN A 129 15.88 14.86 -1.26
N THR A 130 14.73 15.44 -0.92
CA THR A 130 14.43 16.86 -1.16
C THR A 130 14.61 17.67 0.13
N GLN A 131 15.19 18.86 0.02
CA GLN A 131 15.37 19.79 1.15
C GLN A 131 14.05 20.22 1.81
N MET A 132 12.92 20.07 1.11
CA MET A 132 11.59 20.39 1.62
C MET A 132 10.65 19.19 1.48
N GLY A 133 10.50 18.44 2.57
CA GLY A 133 9.34 17.56 2.77
C GLY A 133 9.55 16.07 2.57
N THR A 134 8.46 15.31 2.78
CA THR A 134 8.40 13.85 2.66
C THR A 134 7.88 13.47 1.27
N ASN A 135 8.73 13.54 0.26
CA ASN A 135 8.41 13.10 -1.10
C ASN A 135 8.88 11.67 -1.34
N PHE A 136 8.19 10.96 -2.24
CA PHE A 136 8.58 9.61 -2.63
C PHE A 136 8.64 9.47 -4.14
N ILE A 137 9.47 8.52 -4.59
CA ILE A 137 9.59 8.09 -5.97
C ILE A 137 9.27 6.59 -6.03
N VAL A 138 8.41 6.23 -6.98
CA VAL A 138 8.02 4.85 -7.27
C VAL A 138 8.86 4.37 -8.43
N VAL A 139 9.68 3.37 -8.18
CA VAL A 139 10.70 2.86 -9.10
C VAL A 139 10.36 1.43 -9.48
N ARG A 140 10.41 1.10 -10.77
CA ARG A 140 10.17 -0.25 -11.26
C ARG A 140 11.29 -1.19 -10.83
N GLY A 141 10.92 -2.36 -10.29
CA GLY A 141 11.86 -3.31 -9.68
C GLY A 141 12.91 -3.86 -10.64
N GLN A 142 12.53 -4.11 -11.89
CA GLN A 142 13.38 -4.73 -12.92
C GLN A 142 14.21 -3.73 -13.74
N GLY A 143 13.84 -2.44 -13.76
CA GLY A 143 14.49 -1.43 -14.61
C GLY A 143 15.15 -0.27 -13.87
N LYS A 144 14.94 -0.13 -12.55
CA LYS A 144 15.30 1.08 -11.77
C LYS A 144 14.75 2.40 -12.36
N GLU A 145 13.86 2.33 -13.34
CA GLU A 145 13.23 3.49 -13.94
C GLU A 145 12.14 4.03 -13.01
N PRO A 146 12.15 5.35 -12.73
CA PRO A 146 11.10 5.97 -11.96
C PRO A 146 9.85 6.11 -12.83
N VAL A 147 8.70 5.65 -12.32
CA VAL A 147 7.43 5.65 -13.05
C VAL A 147 6.48 6.74 -12.55
N MET A 148 6.61 7.12 -11.28
CA MET A 148 5.69 8.03 -10.61
C MET A 148 6.38 8.68 -9.41
N ARG A 149 6.12 9.97 -9.21
CA ARG A 149 6.46 10.72 -8.01
C ARG A 149 5.22 10.90 -7.15
N VAL A 150 5.42 10.87 -5.83
CA VAL A 150 4.39 11.03 -4.80
C VAL A 150 4.80 12.22 -3.93
N GLU A 151 4.19 13.37 -4.18
CA GLU A 151 4.60 14.65 -3.59
C GLU A 151 3.69 15.04 -2.44
N LYS A 152 4.25 15.40 -1.28
CA LYS A 152 3.48 15.89 -0.13
C LYS A 152 2.96 17.30 -0.42
N VAL A 153 1.68 17.53 -0.16
CA VAL A 153 1.08 18.87 -0.28
C VAL A 153 1.10 19.56 1.09
N PHE A 154 1.92 20.61 1.24
CA PHE A 154 2.08 21.36 2.49
C PHE A 154 1.03 22.47 2.68
N ALA A 155 0.64 23.15 1.59
CA ALA A 155 -0.39 24.18 1.60
C ALA A 155 -1.78 23.53 1.47
N SER A 156 -2.30 23.01 2.58
CA SER A 156 -3.65 22.44 2.58
C SER A 156 -4.40 22.88 3.84
N ILE A 157 -5.74 22.94 3.79
CA ILE A 157 -6.59 23.27 4.95
C ILE A 157 -6.70 22.12 5.96
N TYR A 158 -6.17 20.95 5.61
CA TYR A 158 -6.28 19.73 6.41
C TYR A 158 -5.57 19.81 7.77
N PRO A 159 -4.40 20.43 7.95
CA PRO A 159 -3.80 20.66 9.27
C PRO A 159 -4.74 21.42 10.22
N ILE A 160 -5.49 22.40 9.72
CA ILE A 160 -6.50 23.11 10.50
C ILE A 160 -7.63 22.14 10.86
N GLY A 161 -8.16 21.42 9.88
CA GLY A 161 -9.19 20.38 10.09
C GLY A 161 -8.78 19.33 11.12
N LYS A 162 -7.50 18.94 11.17
CA LYS A 162 -6.96 17.99 12.15
C LYS A 162 -6.90 18.62 13.53
N ALA A 163 -6.43 19.86 13.64
CA ALA A 163 -6.36 20.60 14.90
C ALA A 163 -7.74 20.75 15.57
N ILE A 164 -8.80 20.90 14.78
CA ILE A 164 -10.19 21.00 15.27
C ILE A 164 -10.94 19.65 15.27
N GLY A 165 -10.25 18.53 15.06
CA GLY A 165 -10.82 17.17 15.19
C GLY A 165 -11.73 16.70 14.03
N LEU A 166 -11.81 17.43 12.91
CA LEU A 166 -12.64 17.06 11.75
C LEU A 166 -12.02 15.96 10.88
N ILE A 167 -10.69 15.76 10.96
CA ILE A 167 -9.97 14.70 10.25
C ILE A 167 -8.92 14.07 11.16
N GLY A 168 -8.64 12.78 10.97
CA GLY A 168 -7.64 12.08 11.79
C GLY A 168 -6.21 12.04 11.21
N SER A 169 -5.99 12.53 9.99
CA SER A 169 -4.67 12.51 9.35
C SER A 169 -4.46 13.71 8.42
N ASN A 170 -3.20 14.13 8.24
CA ASN A 170 -2.79 15.14 7.24
C ASN A 170 -2.21 14.46 5.99
N CYS A 171 -2.61 13.22 5.69
CA CYS A 171 -2.13 12.43 4.56
C CYS A 171 -2.66 12.98 3.22
N VAL A 172 -2.05 14.05 2.72
CA VAL A 172 -2.36 14.67 1.43
C VAL A 172 -1.15 14.58 0.51
N TYR A 173 -1.30 13.88 -0.61
CA TYR A 173 -0.25 13.73 -1.62
C TYR A 173 -0.80 13.79 -3.04
N TRP A 174 0.03 14.26 -3.96
CA TRP A 174 -0.21 14.16 -5.40
C TRP A 174 0.59 13.00 -5.99
N PHE A 175 -0.07 12.23 -6.85
CA PHE A 175 0.58 11.27 -7.72
C PHE A 175 0.85 11.95 -9.05
N LYS A 176 2.11 12.02 -9.45
CA LYS A 176 2.55 12.63 -10.70
C LYS A 176 3.39 11.67 -11.51
N ARG A 177 3.25 11.69 -12.83
CA ARG A 177 4.24 11.11 -13.72
C ARG A 177 5.55 11.92 -13.62
N MET A 178 6.66 11.33 -14.05
CA MET A 178 7.97 11.99 -14.04
C MET A 178 8.03 13.28 -14.88
N ASP A 179 7.14 13.44 -15.86
CA ASP A 179 6.99 14.67 -16.66
C ASP A 179 6.18 15.79 -15.93
N GLY A 180 5.70 15.54 -14.71
CA GLY A 180 4.90 16.47 -13.91
C GLY A 180 3.38 16.33 -14.09
N THR A 181 2.91 15.51 -15.04
CA THR A 181 1.48 15.27 -15.27
C THR A 181 0.82 14.65 -14.03
N VAL A 182 -0.27 15.23 -13.54
CA VAL A 182 -1.00 14.72 -12.39
C VAL A 182 -1.82 13.49 -12.77
N LEU A 183 -1.53 12.37 -12.12
CA LEU A 183 -2.21 11.07 -12.27
C LEU A 183 -3.37 10.90 -11.29
N GLY A 184 -3.33 11.64 -10.18
CA GLY A 184 -4.33 11.61 -9.13
C GLY A 184 -3.82 12.21 -7.83
N TYR A 185 -4.60 12.04 -6.77
CA TYR A 185 -4.20 12.47 -5.43
C TYR A 185 -4.81 11.57 -4.36
N ILE A 186 -4.18 11.58 -3.19
CA ILE A 186 -4.72 10.98 -1.96
C ILE A 186 -4.96 12.09 -0.93
N ARG A 187 -6.06 11.99 -0.19
CA ARG A 187 -6.41 12.93 0.88
C ARG A 187 -7.27 12.27 1.95
N PRO A 188 -7.33 12.82 3.17
CA PRO A 188 -8.31 12.42 4.17
C PRO A 188 -9.72 12.72 3.69
N LYS A 189 -10.67 11.84 4.00
CA LYS A 189 -12.09 12.13 3.85
C LYS A 189 -12.51 13.12 4.94
N LEU A 190 -13.22 14.18 4.55
CA LEU A 190 -13.77 15.17 5.48
C LEU A 190 -15.04 14.60 6.14
N VAL A 191 -14.86 13.64 7.05
CA VAL A 191 -15.94 13.06 7.85
C VAL A 191 -15.41 12.91 9.27
N VAL A 192 -16.15 13.48 10.22
CA VAL A 192 -15.84 13.48 11.65
C VAL A 192 -15.54 12.05 12.12
N SER A 193 -14.42 11.87 12.84
CA SER A 193 -14.03 10.62 13.50
C SER A 193 -13.61 9.44 12.61
N SER A 194 -13.27 9.64 11.32
CA SER A 194 -12.76 8.54 10.49
C SER A 194 -11.39 8.84 9.85
N ASN A 195 -10.44 7.91 10.00
CA ASN A 195 -9.13 7.95 9.32
C ASN A 195 -9.22 7.43 7.87
N THR A 196 -10.35 7.66 7.20
CA THR A 196 -10.59 7.18 5.84
C THR A 196 -9.77 8.02 4.87
N LEU A 197 -8.99 7.38 4.00
CA LEU A 197 -8.32 8.06 2.89
C LEU A 197 -9.13 7.91 1.61
N ILE A 198 -9.09 8.94 0.76
CA ILE A 198 -9.67 8.97 -0.57
C ILE A 198 -8.53 9.02 -1.57
N VAL A 199 -8.49 8.07 -2.50
CA VAL A 199 -7.63 8.16 -3.69
C VAL A 199 -8.52 8.50 -4.88
N LYS A 200 -8.24 9.64 -5.53
CA LYS A 200 -8.93 10.07 -6.74
C LYS A 200 -7.96 9.98 -7.91
N PHE A 201 -8.35 9.27 -8.96
CA PHE A 201 -7.64 9.23 -10.22
C PHE A 201 -8.06 10.42 -11.08
N THR A 202 -7.14 10.98 -11.86
CA THR A 202 -7.51 11.97 -12.87
C THR A 202 -8.23 11.29 -14.03
N SER A 203 -9.10 12.04 -14.71
CA SER A 203 -9.81 11.56 -15.89
C SER A 203 -8.90 11.24 -17.07
N THR A 204 -7.63 11.67 -17.03
CA THR A 204 -6.64 11.40 -18.08
C THR A 204 -5.80 10.16 -17.81
N ASN A 205 -5.84 9.62 -16.59
CA ASN A 205 -5.08 8.43 -16.22
C ASN A 205 -5.99 7.21 -16.29
N HIS A 206 -5.98 6.44 -17.37
CA HIS A 206 -6.73 5.18 -17.51
C HIS A 206 -5.88 3.92 -17.39
N ASP A 207 -4.58 4.08 -17.15
CA ASP A 207 -3.65 2.95 -17.04
C ASP A 207 -3.94 2.17 -15.74
N VAL A 208 -4.46 0.96 -15.91
CA VAL A 208 -4.86 0.09 -14.82
C VAL A 208 -3.66 -0.28 -13.92
N GLN A 209 -2.48 -0.48 -14.48
CA GLN A 209 -1.29 -0.85 -13.72
C GLN A 209 -0.79 0.32 -12.87
N ILE A 210 -0.78 1.53 -13.42
CA ILE A 210 -0.46 2.74 -12.67
C ILE A 210 -1.51 3.02 -11.59
N ARG A 211 -2.80 2.88 -11.90
CA ARG A 211 -3.87 3.01 -10.89
C ARG A 211 -3.68 1.97 -9.77
N THR A 212 -3.32 0.74 -10.09
CA THR A 212 -3.04 -0.32 -9.11
C THR A 212 -1.83 0.03 -8.23
N ALA A 213 -0.76 0.52 -8.82
CA ALA A 213 0.41 1.02 -8.08
C ALA A 213 0.03 2.19 -7.15
N MET A 214 -0.81 3.13 -7.61
CA MET A 214 -1.36 4.21 -6.76
C MET A 214 -2.18 3.67 -5.59
N VAL A 215 -2.99 2.61 -5.77
CA VAL A 215 -3.69 1.95 -4.66
C VAL A 215 -2.69 1.35 -3.67
N GLY A 216 -1.64 0.67 -4.16
CA GLY A 216 -0.61 0.08 -3.30
C GLY A 216 0.16 1.13 -2.49
N VAL A 217 0.54 2.23 -3.12
CA VAL A 217 1.15 3.38 -2.41
C VAL A 217 0.15 3.99 -1.43
N GLY A 218 -1.12 4.13 -1.81
CA GLY A 218 -2.16 4.64 -0.93
C GLY A 218 -2.37 3.78 0.32
N LEU A 219 -2.24 2.45 0.20
CA LEU A 219 -2.27 1.53 1.34
C LEU A 219 -1.03 1.66 2.23
N LEU A 220 0.17 1.84 1.65
CA LEU A 220 1.38 2.15 2.43
C LEU A 220 1.18 3.45 3.23
N LEU A 221 0.71 4.51 2.57
CA LEU A 221 0.42 5.79 3.21
C LEU A 221 -0.67 5.67 4.28
N ALA A 222 -1.70 4.85 4.05
CA ALA A 222 -2.73 4.57 5.04
C ALA A 222 -2.13 3.96 6.31
N VAL A 223 -1.28 2.94 6.18
CA VAL A 223 -0.62 2.30 7.33
C VAL A 223 0.38 3.24 8.02
N THR A 224 1.07 4.11 7.27
CA THR A 224 2.09 4.98 7.87
C THR A 224 1.54 6.27 8.47
N GLU A 225 0.45 6.83 7.94
CA GLU A 225 -0.04 8.17 8.31
C GLU A 225 -1.50 8.23 8.76
N ALA A 226 -2.37 7.33 8.29
CA ALA A 226 -3.77 7.31 8.70
C ALA A 226 -4.03 6.35 9.87
N TYR A 227 -3.29 5.25 9.90
CA TYR A 227 -3.39 4.20 10.92
C TYR A 227 -1.99 3.85 11.45
N PRO A 228 -1.24 4.81 12.03
CA PRO A 228 0.13 4.58 12.47
C PRO A 228 0.27 3.43 13.49
N GLN A 229 -0.80 3.10 14.22
CA GLN A 229 -0.88 1.94 15.12
C GLN A 229 -0.79 0.58 14.42
N VAL A 230 -1.13 0.50 13.13
CA VAL A 230 -1.04 -0.73 12.32
C VAL A 230 0.41 -0.99 11.88
N ARG A 231 1.24 0.05 11.80
CA ARG A 231 2.60 -0.06 11.27
C ARG A 231 3.51 -0.98 12.10
N PRO A 232 3.57 -0.90 13.44
CA PRO A 232 4.34 -1.85 14.26
C PRO A 232 3.90 -3.30 14.04
N MET A 233 2.58 -3.54 13.95
CA MET A 233 2.02 -4.87 13.73
C MET A 233 2.45 -5.45 12.37
N LEU A 234 2.52 -4.62 11.33
CA LEU A 234 3.02 -5.02 10.03
C LEU A 234 4.53 -5.32 10.04
N ILE A 235 5.33 -4.54 10.76
CA ILE A 235 6.77 -4.79 10.92
C ILE A 235 6.98 -6.13 11.63
N GLU A 236 6.26 -6.34 12.73
CA GLU A 236 6.35 -7.56 13.52
C GLU A 236 5.86 -8.79 12.75
N ALA A 237 4.76 -8.68 12.00
CA ALA A 237 4.28 -9.73 11.12
C ALA A 237 5.31 -10.16 10.07
N LEU A 238 6.17 -9.24 9.62
CA LEU A 238 7.24 -9.54 8.68
C LEU A 238 8.49 -10.17 9.34
N GLN A 239 8.68 -9.96 10.65
CA GLN A 239 9.81 -10.50 11.42
C GLN A 239 9.52 -11.90 11.98
N ASN A 240 8.28 -12.16 12.38
CA ASN A 240 7.85 -13.44 12.94
C ASN A 240 7.44 -14.42 11.84
N ILE A 241 8.44 -15.11 11.27
CA ILE A 241 8.25 -16.29 10.42
C ILE A 241 8.29 -17.51 11.36
N PRO A 242 7.24 -18.33 11.46
CA PRO A 242 7.32 -19.59 12.19
C PRO A 242 8.34 -20.58 11.58
#